data_AF-A0A452QZY5-F1
#
_entry.id   AF-A0A452QZY5-F1
#
_cell.length_a   1.000
_cell.length_b   1.000
_cell.length_c   1.000
_cell.angle_alpha   90.00
_cell.angle_beta   90.00
_cell.angle_gamma   90.00
#
_symmetry.space_group_name_H-M   'P 1'
#
loop_
_entity.id
_entity.type
_entity.pdbx_description
1 polymer ?
#
loop_
_entity_poly.entity_id
_entity_poly.type
_entity_poly.pdbx_seq_one_letter_code
_entity_poly.pdbx_strand_id
1 'polypeptide(L)'
;MALRPEPAGGRRVVIINVGGCRVRLAWAALARCPLARLERLRACRGRDEVLRVCDDYDAGRDEFFFDRSPCAFRAIVALLRAGKLRLLRGPCALAFRDELAYWGIDEARLERCCLRRLRRREEEAAEARAEPPGSPGGAGPGRRLRDLLDDPRSGPAGKLFACVSVAFVAATAVGLCLSTMPDIRAEEERGECSPKCRSLFVLETVCVAWFSFEFLLRSLQAESKCAFLRTPLNIIDIL
;
A
#
# COMPACT_ATOMS: atom_id res chain seq x y z
N MET A 1 15.15 -36.42 -28.16
CA MET A 1 16.45 -36.24 -27.48
C MET A 1 16.22 -36.38 -25.97
N ALA A 2 16.79 -37.40 -25.34
CA ALA A 2 16.56 -37.72 -23.93
C ALA A 2 17.34 -36.77 -23.00
N LEU A 3 16.88 -36.63 -21.75
CA LEU A 3 17.63 -35.91 -20.72
C LEU A 3 19.00 -36.56 -20.48
N ARG A 4 19.98 -35.76 -20.06
CA ARG A 4 21.29 -36.31 -19.68
C ARG A 4 21.10 -37.35 -18.57
N PRO A 5 21.55 -38.60 -18.76
CA PRO A 5 21.46 -39.61 -17.72
C PRO A 5 22.28 -39.18 -16.50
N GLU A 6 21.85 -39.59 -15.31
CA GLU A 6 22.62 -39.41 -14.08
C GLU A 6 23.97 -40.12 -14.24
N PRO A 7 25.11 -39.43 -14.07
CA PRO A 7 26.41 -40.07 -14.17
C PRO A 7 26.57 -41.08 -13.03
N ALA A 8 27.01 -42.30 -13.36
CA ALA A 8 27.35 -43.32 -12.38
C ALA A 8 28.46 -42.81 -11.45
N GLY A 9 28.12 -42.44 -10.22
CA GLY A 9 29.06 -41.99 -9.19
C GLY A 9 29.33 -40.47 -9.12
N GLY A 10 28.68 -39.64 -9.95
CA GLY A 10 28.90 -38.18 -9.95
C GLY A 10 27.73 -37.38 -9.37
N ARG A 11 28.03 -36.33 -8.58
CA ARG A 11 27.01 -35.30 -8.25
C ARG A 11 26.70 -34.49 -9.51
N ARG A 12 25.66 -34.88 -10.25
CA ARG A 12 25.12 -34.06 -11.36
C ARG A 12 24.75 -32.68 -10.82
N VAL A 13 25.24 -31.62 -11.46
CA VAL A 13 24.92 -30.23 -11.14
C VAL A 13 24.26 -29.61 -12.35
N VAL A 14 23.13 -28.95 -12.11
CA VAL A 14 22.36 -28.26 -13.14
C VAL A 14 22.38 -26.75 -12.88
N ILE A 15 22.18 -25.99 -13.95
CA ILE A 15 22.08 -24.53 -13.89
C ILE A 15 20.61 -24.14 -14.04
N ILE A 16 20.09 -23.40 -13.07
CA ILE A 16 18.79 -22.74 -13.15
C ILE A 16 19.04 -21.28 -13.50
N ASN A 17 18.67 -20.88 -14.70
CA ASN A 17 18.83 -19.52 -15.19
C ASN A 17 17.47 -18.82 -15.28
N VAL A 18 17.26 -17.83 -14.43
CA VAL A 18 16.02 -17.05 -14.39
C VAL A 18 16.29 -15.63 -14.86
N GLY A 19 15.92 -15.30 -16.09
CA GLY A 19 16.13 -13.97 -16.67
C GLY A 19 17.58 -13.48 -16.58
N GLY A 20 18.56 -14.39 -16.68
CA GLY A 20 19.99 -14.11 -16.51
C GLY A 20 20.54 -14.31 -15.10
N CYS A 21 19.69 -14.51 -14.09
CA CYS A 21 20.11 -14.88 -12.74
C CYS A 21 20.36 -16.39 -12.66
N ARG A 22 21.64 -16.79 -12.66
CA ARG A 22 22.06 -18.20 -12.66
C ARG A 22 22.32 -18.73 -11.25
N VAL A 23 21.74 -19.88 -10.94
CA VAL A 23 21.99 -20.63 -9.69
C VAL A 23 22.39 -22.06 -10.04
N ARG A 24 23.47 -22.54 -9.44
CA ARG A 24 23.92 -23.93 -9.59
C ARG A 24 23.32 -24.77 -8.47
N LEU A 25 22.67 -25.87 -8.82
CA LEU A 25 22.04 -26.78 -7.87
C LEU A 25 22.50 -28.20 -8.16
N ALA A 26 22.79 -28.96 -7.10
CA ALA A 26 22.90 -30.40 -7.24
C ALA A 26 21.55 -30.96 -7.70
N TRP A 27 21.55 -31.85 -8.69
CA TRP A 27 20.32 -32.45 -9.22
C TRP A 27 19.52 -33.19 -8.12
N ALA A 28 20.21 -33.83 -7.19
CA ALA A 28 19.60 -34.43 -6.00
C ALA A 28 18.90 -33.41 -5.08
N ALA A 29 19.33 -32.15 -5.06
CA ALA A 29 18.71 -31.11 -4.23
C ALA A 29 17.35 -30.66 -4.76
N LEU A 30 17.01 -30.97 -6.03
CA LEU A 30 15.68 -30.66 -6.59
C LEU A 30 14.55 -31.38 -5.85
N ALA A 31 14.80 -32.60 -5.36
CA ALA A 31 13.80 -33.40 -4.62
C ALA A 31 13.43 -32.79 -3.25
N ARG A 32 14.27 -31.90 -2.71
CA ARG A 32 14.00 -31.18 -1.46
C ARG A 32 13.84 -29.68 -1.71
N CYS A 33 13.63 -29.30 -2.97
CA CYS A 33 13.54 -27.91 -3.34
C CYS A 33 12.23 -27.34 -2.79
N PRO A 34 12.27 -26.25 -2.03
CA PRO A 34 11.05 -25.59 -1.56
C PRO A 34 10.24 -24.93 -2.69
N LEU A 35 10.76 -24.93 -3.92
CA LEU A 35 10.11 -24.42 -5.12
C LEU A 35 9.49 -25.59 -5.88
N ALA A 36 8.18 -25.78 -5.74
CA ALA A 36 7.46 -26.92 -6.33
C ALA A 36 7.67 -26.99 -7.85
N ARG A 37 7.79 -25.84 -8.53
CA ARG A 37 8.08 -25.82 -9.97
C ARG A 37 9.43 -26.46 -10.32
N LEU A 38 10.48 -26.19 -9.54
CA LEU A 38 11.81 -26.77 -9.77
C LEU A 38 11.86 -28.25 -9.39
N GLU A 39 11.12 -28.66 -8.36
CA GLU A 39 10.98 -30.06 -7.98
C GLU A 39 10.43 -30.91 -9.14
N ARG A 40 9.44 -30.39 -9.89
CA ARG A 40 8.86 -31.07 -11.06
C ARG A 40 9.87 -31.46 -12.13
N LEU A 41 10.98 -30.73 -12.26
CA LEU A 41 12.05 -31.08 -13.21
C LEU A 41 12.61 -32.50 -12.95
N ARG A 42 12.54 -32.99 -11.72
CA ARG A 42 13.02 -34.34 -11.36
C ARG A 42 12.15 -35.45 -11.95
N ALA A 43 10.86 -35.17 -12.14
CA ALA A 43 9.90 -36.12 -12.72
C ALA A 43 10.00 -36.19 -14.24
N CYS A 44 10.56 -35.15 -14.88
CA CYS A 44 10.73 -35.12 -16.33
C CYS A 44 11.69 -36.22 -16.82
N ARG A 45 11.30 -36.91 -17.88
CA ARG A 45 12.05 -37.96 -18.59
C ARG A 45 12.45 -37.52 -19.99
N GLY A 46 11.68 -36.62 -20.60
CA GLY A 46 11.88 -36.14 -21.96
C GLY A 46 12.00 -34.62 -22.06
N ARG A 47 12.51 -34.15 -23.20
CA ARG A 47 12.63 -32.71 -23.51
C ARG A 47 11.27 -32.01 -23.50
N ASP A 48 10.23 -32.63 -24.05
CA ASP A 48 8.90 -32.03 -24.11
C ASP A 48 8.30 -31.81 -22.72
N GLU A 49 8.57 -32.71 -21.77
CA GLU A 49 8.14 -32.54 -20.38
C GLU A 49 8.91 -31.43 -19.68
N VAL A 50 10.21 -31.29 -19.97
CA VAL A 50 11.03 -30.19 -19.45
C VAL A 50 10.53 -28.85 -19.96
N LEU A 51 10.20 -28.75 -21.24
CA LEU A 51 9.66 -27.53 -21.85
C LEU A 51 8.25 -27.16 -21.37
N ARG A 52 7.55 -28.06 -20.65
CA ARG A 52 6.32 -27.72 -19.91
C ARG A 52 6.61 -27.04 -18.57
N VAL A 53 7.84 -27.13 -18.08
CA VAL A 53 8.26 -26.60 -16.77
C VAL A 53 9.06 -25.31 -16.92
N CYS A 54 10.01 -25.30 -17.87
CA CYS A 54 10.88 -24.17 -18.19
C CYS A 54 10.75 -23.75 -19.66
N ASP A 55 11.21 -22.55 -19.99
CA ASP A 55 11.02 -21.94 -21.31
C ASP A 55 12.05 -22.45 -22.35
N ASP A 56 13.26 -22.79 -21.90
CA ASP A 56 14.27 -23.44 -22.74
C ASP A 56 15.19 -24.36 -21.91
N TYR A 57 15.85 -25.30 -22.59
CA TYR A 57 16.82 -26.21 -21.98
C TYR A 57 18.02 -26.45 -22.90
N ASP A 58 19.21 -26.03 -22.42
CA ASP A 58 20.50 -26.28 -23.07
C ASP A 58 21.13 -27.55 -22.52
N ALA A 59 21.08 -28.62 -23.31
CA ALA A 59 21.66 -29.92 -22.97
C ALA A 59 23.20 -29.92 -22.89
N GLY A 60 23.87 -28.99 -23.59
CA GLY A 60 25.32 -28.85 -23.54
C GLY A 60 25.80 -28.39 -22.17
N ARG A 61 25.09 -27.41 -21.61
CA ARG A 61 25.38 -26.78 -20.31
C ARG A 61 24.61 -27.36 -19.13
N ASP A 62 23.62 -28.23 -19.39
CA ASP A 62 22.65 -28.70 -18.39
C ASP A 62 21.96 -27.51 -17.70
N GLU A 63 21.54 -26.53 -18.52
CA GLU A 63 20.99 -25.24 -18.12
C GLU A 63 19.49 -25.16 -18.47
N PHE A 64 18.66 -24.96 -17.47
CA PHE A 64 17.22 -24.73 -17.59
C PHE A 64 16.96 -23.22 -17.53
N PHE A 65 16.36 -22.67 -18.57
CA PHE A 65 16.06 -21.25 -18.69
C PHE A 65 14.60 -20.95 -18.37
N PHE A 66 14.38 -19.90 -17.59
CA PHE A 66 13.08 -19.37 -17.21
C PHE A 66 13.04 -17.88 -17.56
N ASP A 67 12.11 -17.49 -18.43
CA ASP A 67 11.90 -16.10 -18.85
C ASP A 67 11.07 -15.33 -17.82
N ARG A 68 11.62 -15.22 -16.61
CA ARG A 68 10.99 -14.58 -15.44
C ARG A 68 11.90 -13.53 -14.83
N SER A 69 11.35 -12.73 -13.93
CA SER A 69 12.06 -11.60 -13.33
C SER A 69 13.27 -12.05 -12.50
N PRO A 70 14.51 -11.69 -12.89
CA PRO A 70 15.70 -12.03 -12.10
C PRO A 70 15.70 -11.35 -10.73
N CYS A 71 15.10 -10.16 -10.62
CA CYS A 71 14.98 -9.42 -9.37
C CYS A 71 14.02 -10.11 -8.39
N ALA A 72 12.87 -10.58 -8.86
CA ALA A 72 11.92 -11.31 -8.02
C ALA A 72 12.48 -12.67 -7.58
N PHE A 73 13.14 -13.38 -8.49
CA PHE A 73 13.77 -14.66 -8.16
C PHE A 73 14.86 -14.52 -7.08
N ARG A 74 15.68 -13.46 -7.13
CA ARG A 74 16.65 -13.16 -6.04
C ARG A 74 15.97 -12.95 -4.70
N ALA A 75 14.83 -12.25 -4.68
CA ALA A 75 14.06 -12.04 -3.45
C ALA A 75 13.47 -13.36 -2.93
N ILE A 76 12.99 -14.25 -3.81
CA ILE A 76 12.54 -15.59 -3.46
C ILE A 76 13.66 -16.43 -2.86
N VAL A 77 14.83 -16.46 -3.50
CA VAL A 77 15.97 -17.22 -2.99
C VAL A 77 16.44 -16.66 -1.63
N ALA A 78 16.41 -15.33 -1.45
CA ALA A 78 16.73 -14.71 -0.17
C ALA A 78 15.72 -15.08 0.93
N LEU A 79 14.42 -15.07 0.60
CA LEU A 79 13.34 -15.53 1.49
C LEU A 79 13.58 -16.97 1.94
N LEU A 80 13.90 -17.87 1.01
CA LEU A 80 14.13 -19.29 1.31
C LEU A 80 15.36 -19.54 2.20
N ARG A 81 16.41 -18.72 2.07
CA ARG A 81 17.63 -18.86 2.90
C ARG A 81 17.49 -18.24 4.29
N ALA A 82 16.86 -17.07 4.37
CA ALA A 82 16.84 -16.27 5.59
C ALA A 82 15.52 -16.38 6.39
N GLY A 83 14.48 -17.00 5.83
CA GLY A 83 13.13 -17.05 6.40
C GLY A 83 12.38 -15.71 6.37
N LYS A 84 13.05 -14.62 5.99
CA LYS A 84 12.51 -13.27 6.04
C LYS A 84 12.38 -12.69 4.65
N LEU A 85 11.18 -12.19 4.33
CA LEU A 85 10.95 -11.37 3.15
C LEU A 85 11.55 -9.99 3.40
N ARG A 86 12.81 -9.82 3.02
CA ARG A 86 13.34 -8.50 2.77
C ARG A 86 12.72 -8.08 1.44
N LEU A 87 11.49 -7.56 1.49
CA LEU A 87 10.85 -6.89 0.36
C LEU A 87 11.75 -5.69 0.03
N LEU A 88 12.77 -5.96 -0.79
CA LEU A 88 13.70 -4.99 -1.33
C LEU A 88 12.88 -3.92 -2.03
N ARG A 89 13.37 -2.68 -2.00
CA ARG A 89 12.90 -1.49 -2.74
C ARG A 89 12.82 -1.73 -4.27
N GLY A 90 12.04 -2.71 -4.73
CA GLY A 90 12.15 -3.31 -6.05
C GLY A 90 10.79 -3.63 -6.67
N PRO A 91 10.39 -4.91 -6.85
CA PRO A 91 9.19 -5.25 -7.62
C PRO A 91 7.89 -4.84 -6.90
N CYS A 92 6.86 -4.50 -7.68
CA CYS A 92 5.49 -4.35 -7.19
C CYS A 92 5.07 -5.60 -6.40
N ALA A 93 4.39 -5.41 -5.27
CA ALA A 93 3.95 -6.51 -4.42
C ALA A 93 3.09 -7.53 -5.17
N LEU A 94 2.24 -7.06 -6.10
CA LEU A 94 1.44 -7.92 -6.97
C LEU A 94 2.30 -8.76 -7.92
N ALA A 95 3.30 -8.15 -8.56
CA ALA A 95 4.22 -8.88 -9.43
C ALA A 95 5.02 -9.93 -8.63
N PHE A 96 5.35 -9.63 -7.37
CA PHE A 96 6.02 -10.60 -6.50
C PHE A 96 5.11 -11.77 -6.12
N ARG A 97 3.81 -11.53 -5.88
CA ARG A 97 2.82 -12.59 -5.65
C ARG A 97 2.70 -13.52 -6.85
N ASP A 98 2.62 -12.96 -8.06
CA ASP A 98 2.54 -13.77 -9.28
C ASP A 98 3.79 -14.65 -9.44
N GLU A 99 4.94 -14.16 -9.00
CA GLU A 99 6.16 -14.96 -8.92
C GLU A 99 6.08 -16.06 -7.84
N LEU A 100 5.60 -15.77 -6.62
CA LEU A 100 5.38 -16.82 -5.60
C LEU A 100 4.49 -17.96 -6.13
N ALA A 101 3.38 -17.60 -6.79
CA ALA A 101 2.48 -18.56 -7.43
C ALA A 101 3.17 -19.34 -8.56
N TYR A 102 3.93 -18.64 -9.42
CA TYR A 102 4.69 -19.29 -10.50
C TYR A 102 5.66 -20.34 -9.96
N TRP A 103 6.41 -20.02 -8.92
CA TRP A 103 7.40 -20.93 -8.31
C TRP A 103 6.79 -22.00 -7.40
N GLY A 104 5.48 -21.92 -7.14
CA GLY A 104 4.74 -22.86 -6.30
C GLY A 104 5.05 -22.71 -4.81
N ILE A 105 5.24 -21.47 -4.34
CA ILE A 105 5.44 -21.14 -2.94
C ILE A 105 4.11 -20.70 -2.36
N ASP A 106 3.60 -21.49 -1.40
CA ASP A 106 2.44 -21.09 -0.61
C ASP A 106 2.77 -19.85 0.24
N GLU A 107 1.93 -18.82 0.14
CA GLU A 107 2.02 -17.60 0.92
C GLU A 107 1.97 -17.85 2.43
N ALA A 108 1.33 -18.93 2.87
CA ALA A 108 1.29 -19.35 4.28
C ALA A 108 2.68 -19.69 4.84
N ARG A 109 3.67 -19.96 3.98
CA ARG A 109 5.06 -20.20 4.37
C ARG A 109 5.82 -18.90 4.68
N LEU A 110 5.25 -17.75 4.33
CA LEU A 110 5.81 -16.45 4.67
C LEU A 110 5.65 -16.21 6.18
N GLU A 111 6.67 -15.63 6.82
CA GLU A 111 6.53 -15.14 8.19
C GLU A 111 5.37 -14.13 8.30
N ARG A 112 4.71 -14.08 9.47
CA ARG A 112 3.56 -13.19 9.74
C ARG A 112 3.82 -11.73 9.37
N CYS A 113 5.04 -11.23 9.55
CA CYS A 113 5.39 -9.85 9.19
C CYS A 113 5.40 -9.62 7.68
N CYS A 114 5.77 -10.63 6.89
CA CYS A 114 5.88 -10.60 5.45
C CYS A 114 4.51 -10.77 4.80
N LEU A 115 3.74 -11.74 5.28
CA LEU A 115 2.38 -12.02 4.82
C LEU A 115 1.47 -10.79 5.03
N ARG A 116 1.52 -10.16 6.21
CA ARG A 116 0.75 -8.92 6.47
C ARG A 116 1.11 -7.79 5.52
N ARG A 117 2.40 -7.62 5.21
CA ARG A 117 2.85 -6.59 4.26
C ARG A 117 2.39 -6.89 2.84
N LEU A 118 2.42 -8.15 2.41
CA LEU A 118 1.93 -8.56 1.09
C LEU A 118 0.43 -8.26 0.98
N ARG A 119 -0.38 -8.74 1.92
CA ARG A 119 -1.85 -8.54 1.95
C ARG A 119 -2.25 -7.08 1.93
N ARG A 120 -1.62 -6.23 2.75
CA ARG A 120 -1.89 -4.78 2.75
C ARG A 120 -1.69 -4.15 1.37
N ARG A 121 -0.65 -4.58 0.63
CA ARG A 121 -0.41 -4.06 -0.73
C ARG A 121 -1.41 -4.59 -1.75
N GLU A 122 -1.95 -5.79 -1.54
CA GLU A 122 -3.02 -6.32 -2.38
C GLU A 122 -4.32 -5.56 -2.15
N GLU A 123 -4.66 -5.28 -0.88
CA GLU A 123 -5.80 -4.45 -0.50
C GLU A 123 -5.69 -3.05 -1.13
N GLU A 124 -4.56 -2.35 -0.94
CA GLU A 124 -4.28 -1.05 -1.56
C GLU A 124 -4.44 -1.07 -3.09
N ALA A 125 -3.98 -2.15 -3.74
CA ALA A 125 -4.08 -2.27 -5.18
C ALA A 125 -5.47 -2.69 -5.67
N ALA A 126 -6.23 -3.44 -4.87
CA ALA A 126 -7.62 -3.78 -5.13
C ALA A 126 -8.51 -2.55 -5.00
N GLU A 127 -8.29 -1.73 -3.97
CA GLU A 127 -8.92 -0.42 -3.79
C GLU A 127 -8.64 0.49 -4.99
N ALA A 128 -7.38 0.64 -5.39
CA ALA A 128 -7.00 1.45 -6.55
C ALA A 128 -7.59 0.95 -7.90
N ARG A 129 -7.95 -0.34 -7.99
CA ARG A 129 -8.64 -0.93 -9.17
C ARG A 129 -10.16 -0.83 -9.07
N ALA A 130 -10.70 -0.86 -7.85
CA ALA A 130 -12.12 -0.69 -7.57
C ALA A 130 -12.56 0.76 -7.72
N GLU A 131 -11.63 1.72 -7.63
CA GLU A 131 -11.85 3.07 -8.13
C GLU A 131 -12.16 3.01 -9.63
N PRO A 132 -13.38 3.39 -10.06
CA PRO A 132 -13.77 3.26 -11.45
C PRO A 132 -12.91 4.19 -12.33
N PRO A 133 -12.29 3.69 -13.41
CA PRO A 133 -11.66 4.54 -14.42
C PRO A 133 -12.76 5.25 -15.20
N GLY A 134 -13.31 6.33 -14.61
CA GLY A 134 -14.46 7.03 -15.18
C GLY A 134 -15.46 7.65 -14.20
N SER A 135 -15.13 7.91 -12.94
CA SER A 135 -15.82 9.02 -12.25
C SER A 135 -15.53 10.29 -13.06
N PRO A 136 -16.53 11.09 -13.47
CA PRO A 136 -16.32 12.16 -14.43
C PRO A 136 -15.30 13.18 -13.89
N GLY A 137 -14.15 13.28 -14.57
CA GLY A 137 -13.32 14.49 -14.56
C GLY A 137 -11.86 14.29 -14.20
N GLY A 138 -11.06 13.81 -15.15
CA GLY A 138 -9.60 13.98 -15.12
C GLY A 138 -9.22 15.45 -14.87
N ALA A 139 -8.19 15.68 -14.05
CA ALA A 139 -7.62 17.00 -13.75
C ALA A 139 -8.63 18.11 -13.40
N GLY A 140 -9.84 17.77 -12.93
CA GLY A 140 -10.87 18.73 -12.58
C GLY A 140 -10.61 19.44 -11.24
N PRO A 141 -11.27 20.58 -10.98
CA PRO A 141 -11.25 21.26 -9.68
C PRO A 141 -11.59 20.33 -8.51
N GLY A 142 -12.47 19.34 -8.73
CA GLY A 142 -12.92 18.39 -7.71
C GLY A 142 -11.83 17.46 -7.17
N ARG A 143 -10.87 17.01 -8.00
CA ARG A 143 -9.74 16.19 -7.50
C ARG A 143 -8.73 17.03 -6.74
N ARG A 144 -8.45 18.26 -7.19
CA ARG A 144 -7.59 19.19 -6.43
C ARG A 144 -8.19 19.51 -5.06
N LEU A 145 -9.51 19.66 -5.00
CA LEU A 145 -10.23 19.89 -3.75
C LEU A 145 -10.23 18.64 -2.86
N ARG A 146 -10.38 17.44 -3.44
CA ARG A 146 -10.26 16.16 -2.72
C ARG A 146 -8.86 15.95 -2.15
N ASP A 147 -7.84 16.16 -2.97
CA ASP A 147 -6.43 16.09 -2.54
C ASP A 147 -6.10 17.19 -1.51
N LEU A 148 -6.78 18.35 -1.55
CA LEU A 148 -6.64 19.44 -0.57
C LEU A 148 -7.23 19.07 0.79
N LEU A 149 -8.40 18.41 0.80
CA LEU A 149 -9.13 18.10 2.03
C LEU A 149 -8.73 16.77 2.67
N ASP A 150 -8.47 15.74 1.87
CA ASP A 150 -8.19 14.39 2.36
C ASP A 150 -6.68 14.13 2.57
N ASP A 151 -5.81 14.82 1.85
CA ASP A 151 -4.35 14.68 1.99
C ASP A 151 -3.66 16.04 2.27
N PRO A 152 -3.51 16.43 3.55
CA PRO A 152 -2.83 17.66 3.94
C PRO A 152 -1.33 17.69 3.55
N ARG A 153 -0.78 16.60 3.00
CA ARG A 153 0.62 16.47 2.56
C ARG A 153 0.79 16.55 1.05
N SER A 154 -0.30 16.60 0.27
CA SER A 154 -0.30 16.52 -1.20
C SER A 154 0.25 17.77 -1.91
N GLY A 155 0.37 18.92 -1.24
CA GLY A 155 0.91 20.15 -1.84
C GLY A 155 0.94 21.39 -0.92
N PRO A 156 1.42 22.55 -1.41
CA PRO A 156 1.48 23.78 -0.62
C PRO A 156 0.09 24.31 -0.21
N ALA A 157 -0.92 24.12 -1.06
CA ALA A 157 -2.30 24.51 -0.76
C ALA A 157 -2.92 23.64 0.35
N GLY A 158 -2.68 22.32 0.34
CA GLY A 158 -3.19 21.42 1.39
C GLY A 158 -2.55 21.71 2.74
N LYS A 159 -1.26 22.06 2.75
CA LYS A 159 -0.55 22.53 3.95
C LYS A 159 -1.13 23.83 4.49
N LEU A 160 -1.41 24.80 3.61
CA LEU A 160 -2.04 26.07 4.00
C LEU A 160 -3.42 25.82 4.60
N PHE A 161 -4.26 25.01 3.95
CA PHE A 161 -5.58 24.65 4.44
C PHE A 161 -5.50 24.00 5.83
N ALA A 162 -4.66 22.97 5.99
CA ALA A 162 -4.46 22.31 7.28
C ALA A 162 -3.95 23.25 8.39
N CYS A 163 -3.01 24.15 8.06
CA CYS A 163 -2.53 25.16 9.01
C CYS A 163 -3.64 26.11 9.45
N VAL A 164 -4.49 26.55 8.52
CA VAL A 164 -5.63 27.43 8.81
C VAL A 164 -6.66 26.69 9.68
N SER A 165 -7.02 25.44 9.35
CA SER A 165 -7.94 24.61 10.14
C SER A 165 -7.44 24.45 11.58
N VAL A 166 -6.16 24.13 11.78
CA VAL A 166 -5.55 23.99 13.11
C VAL A 166 -5.55 25.32 13.88
N ALA A 167 -5.28 26.44 13.19
CA ALA A 167 -5.32 27.77 13.82
C ALA A 167 -6.72 28.13 14.30
N PHE A 168 -7.77 27.83 13.53
CA PHE A 168 -9.16 28.05 13.93
C PHE A 168 -9.56 27.19 15.12
N VAL A 169 -9.18 25.90 15.15
CA VAL A 169 -9.39 25.02 16.31
C VAL A 169 -8.73 25.60 17.57
N ALA A 170 -7.48 26.08 17.46
CA ALA A 170 -6.79 26.72 18.58
C ALA A 170 -7.48 28.02 19.02
N ALA A 171 -7.94 28.83 18.08
CA ALA A 171 -8.65 30.08 18.36
C ALA A 171 -9.99 29.84 19.06
N THR A 172 -10.76 28.82 18.65
CA THR A 172 -11.99 28.42 19.34
C THR A 172 -11.70 27.91 20.76
N ALA A 173 -10.65 27.12 20.96
CA ALA A 173 -10.25 26.66 22.29
C ALA A 173 -9.89 27.84 23.22
N VAL A 174 -9.12 28.81 22.73
CA VAL A 174 -8.78 30.02 23.49
C VAL A 174 -10.03 30.87 23.77
N GLY A 175 -10.92 31.01 22.78
CA GLY A 175 -12.20 31.70 22.94
C GLY A 175 -13.06 31.08 24.05
N LEU A 176 -13.20 29.76 24.06
CA LEU A 176 -13.91 29.02 25.12
C LEU A 176 -13.26 29.24 26.50
N CYS A 177 -11.92 29.21 26.57
CA CYS A 177 -11.22 29.50 27.81
C CYS A 177 -11.49 30.93 28.31
N LEU A 178 -11.50 31.92 27.41
CA LEU A 178 -11.77 33.32 27.76
C LEU A 178 -13.23 33.54 28.20
N SER A 179 -14.21 32.91 27.53
CA SER A 179 -15.63 32.95 27.91
C SER A 179 -15.92 32.27 29.26
N THR A 180 -14.99 31.44 29.74
CA THR A 180 -15.07 30.79 31.06
C THR A 180 -14.47 31.65 32.17
N MET A 181 -13.72 32.71 31.84
CA MET A 181 -13.11 33.58 32.85
C MET A 181 -14.17 34.41 33.61
N PRO A 182 -14.07 34.50 34.95
CA PRO A 182 -15.06 35.19 35.77
C PRO A 182 -15.17 36.69 35.48
N ASP A 183 -14.08 37.30 35.00
CA ASP A 183 -14.01 38.72 34.64
C ASP A 183 -14.87 39.04 33.41
N ILE A 184 -14.87 38.14 32.42
CA ILE A 184 -15.67 38.26 31.19
C ILE A 184 -17.14 37.96 31.46
N ARG A 185 -17.43 36.94 32.29
CA ARG A 185 -18.81 36.61 32.72
C ARG A 185 -19.45 37.72 33.54
N ALA A 186 -18.68 38.39 34.40
CA ALA A 186 -19.18 39.50 35.21
C ALA A 186 -19.41 40.78 34.37
N GLU A 187 -18.67 40.99 33.28
CA GLU A 187 -18.95 42.04 32.28
C GLU A 187 -20.24 41.73 31.50
N GLU A 188 -20.45 40.46 31.10
CA GLU A 188 -21.64 40.01 30.37
C GLU A 188 -22.93 40.15 31.20
N GLU A 189 -22.90 39.77 32.48
CA GLU A 189 -24.04 39.90 33.43
C GLU A 189 -24.40 41.37 33.74
N ARG A 190 -23.44 42.29 33.64
CA ARG A 190 -23.69 43.74 33.83
C ARG A 190 -24.33 44.42 32.61
N GLY A 191 -24.45 43.73 31.48
CA GLY A 191 -25.05 44.26 30.25
C GLY A 191 -24.18 45.34 29.56
N GLU A 192 -22.94 45.51 30.00
CA GLU A 192 -21.99 46.42 29.36
C GLU A 192 -21.39 45.69 28.15
N CYS A 193 -21.83 46.06 26.95
CA CYS A 193 -21.33 45.47 25.71
C CYS A 193 -19.90 45.98 25.41
N SER A 194 -18.95 45.52 26.22
CA SER A 194 -17.52 45.81 26.15
C SER A 194 -16.97 45.36 24.78
N PRO A 195 -15.99 46.07 24.20
CA PRO A 195 -15.38 45.70 22.92
C PRO A 195 -14.80 44.27 22.92
N LYS A 196 -14.45 43.74 24.10
CA LYS A 196 -13.99 42.35 24.28
C LYS A 196 -15.10 41.33 24.02
N CYS A 197 -16.31 41.57 24.55
CA CYS A 197 -17.48 40.71 24.33
C CYS A 197 -17.86 40.67 22.85
N ARG A 198 -17.84 41.85 22.18
CA ARG A 198 -18.07 41.92 20.73
C ARG A 198 -17.02 41.16 19.94
N SER A 199 -15.75 41.25 20.34
CA SER A 199 -14.64 40.55 19.67
C SER A 199 -14.73 39.03 19.83
N LEU A 200 -15.13 38.55 21.02
CA LEU A 200 -15.35 37.12 21.28
C LEU A 200 -16.53 36.57 20.47
N PHE A 201 -17.65 37.30 20.42
CA PHE A 201 -18.81 36.91 19.61
C PHE A 201 -18.48 36.86 18.11
N VAL A 202 -17.72 37.84 17.60
CA VAL A 202 -17.25 37.86 16.21
C VAL A 202 -16.31 36.68 15.94
N LEU A 203 -15.37 36.40 16.85
CA LEU A 203 -14.47 35.26 16.73
C LEU A 203 -15.24 33.94 16.66
N GLU A 204 -16.20 33.73 17.57
CA GLU A 204 -17.06 32.54 17.59
C GLU A 204 -17.86 32.39 16.29
N THR A 205 -18.49 33.47 15.83
CA THR A 205 -19.26 33.49 14.58
C THR A 205 -18.39 33.11 13.37
N VAL A 206 -17.18 33.67 13.28
CA VAL A 206 -16.24 33.36 12.19
C VAL A 206 -15.74 31.91 12.28
N CYS A 207 -15.47 31.38 13.47
CA CYS A 207 -15.05 29.99 13.65
C CYS A 207 -16.16 29.02 13.22
N VAL A 208 -17.41 29.25 13.65
CA VAL A 208 -18.57 28.43 13.26
C VAL A 208 -18.80 28.48 11.75
N ALA A 209 -18.67 29.67 11.14
CA ALA A 209 -18.78 29.80 9.68
C ALA A 209 -17.67 29.03 8.95
N TRP A 210 -16.44 29.04 9.47
CA TRP A 210 -15.31 28.28 8.92
C TRP A 210 -15.53 26.75 9.02
N PHE A 211 -15.91 26.23 10.19
CA PHE A 211 -16.21 24.80 10.35
C PHE A 211 -17.39 24.36 9.49
N SER A 212 -18.44 25.18 9.40
CA SER A 212 -19.57 24.94 8.49
C SER A 212 -19.12 24.88 7.03
N PHE A 213 -18.21 25.77 6.62
CA PHE A 213 -17.65 25.76 5.28
C PHE A 213 -16.80 24.51 5.02
N GLU A 214 -15.93 24.10 5.94
CA GLU A 214 -15.16 22.86 5.80
C GLU A 214 -16.09 21.64 5.68
N PHE A 215 -17.11 21.57 6.55
CA PHE A 215 -18.11 20.51 6.53
C PHE A 215 -18.87 20.46 5.21
N LEU A 216 -19.31 21.61 4.68
CA LEU A 216 -19.97 21.70 3.38
C LEU A 216 -19.05 21.24 2.25
N LEU A 217 -17.79 21.67 2.24
CA LEU A 217 -16.84 21.24 1.23
C LEU A 217 -16.64 19.71 1.26
N ARG A 218 -16.46 19.11 2.44
CA ARG A 218 -16.33 17.66 2.59
C ARG A 218 -17.61 16.92 2.18
N SER A 219 -18.79 17.46 2.52
CA SER A 219 -20.09 16.89 2.16
C SER A 219 -20.38 16.92 0.66
N LEU A 220 -19.97 17.98 -0.05
CA LEU A 220 -20.10 18.09 -1.51
C LEU A 220 -19.22 17.07 -2.26
N GLN A 221 -18.16 16.56 -1.62
CA GLN A 221 -17.23 15.61 -2.22
C GLN A 221 -17.53 14.15 -1.91
N ALA A 222 -18.40 13.90 -0.92
CA ALA A 222 -18.83 12.58 -0.55
C ALA A 222 -19.81 12.00 -1.58
N GLU A 223 -19.48 10.83 -2.12
CA GLU A 223 -20.33 10.14 -3.10
C GLU A 223 -21.66 9.64 -2.46
N SER A 224 -21.68 9.43 -1.14
CA SER A 224 -22.89 9.08 -0.39
C SER A 224 -23.00 9.86 0.92
N LYS A 225 -23.98 10.77 0.98
CA LYS A 225 -24.22 11.65 2.14
C LYS A 225 -24.47 10.87 3.44
N CYS A 226 -25.14 9.72 3.37
CA CYS A 226 -25.42 8.88 4.53
C CYS A 226 -24.20 8.14 5.07
N ALA A 227 -23.25 7.74 4.23
CA ALA A 227 -22.01 7.13 4.71
C ALA A 227 -21.05 8.18 5.27
N PHE A 228 -21.05 9.38 4.69
CA PHE A 228 -20.25 10.52 5.13
C PHE A 228 -20.64 11.05 6.52
N LEU A 229 -21.94 11.18 6.80
CA LEU A 229 -22.44 11.51 8.15
C LEU A 229 -22.13 10.40 9.18
N ARG A 230 -21.84 9.18 8.69
CA ARG A 230 -21.30 7.99 9.39
C ARG A 230 -19.95 8.21 10.08
N THR A 231 -19.13 9.09 9.55
CA THR A 231 -17.71 9.17 9.90
C THR A 231 -17.52 9.95 11.21
N PRO A 232 -16.79 9.41 12.20
CA PRO A 232 -16.66 10.02 13.53
C PRO A 232 -16.08 11.44 13.51
N LEU A 233 -15.20 11.77 12.54
CA LEU A 233 -14.68 13.12 12.35
C LEU A 233 -15.76 14.12 11.93
N ASN A 234 -16.69 13.73 11.04
CA ASN A 234 -17.77 14.59 10.58
C ASN A 234 -18.87 14.76 11.65
N ILE A 235 -19.00 13.79 12.55
CA ILE A 235 -19.90 13.90 13.71
C ILE A 235 -19.37 14.97 14.69
N ILE A 236 -18.05 15.03 14.89
CA ILE A 236 -17.42 16.05 15.73
C ILE A 236 -17.56 17.44 15.09
N ASP A 237 -17.43 17.58 13.77
CA ASP A 237 -17.62 18.87 13.08
C ASP A 237 -19.07 19.41 13.14
N ILE A 238 -20.06 18.56 13.43
CA ILE A 238 -21.48 18.94 13.58
C ILE A 238 -21.85 19.32 15.02
N LEU A 239 -21.14 18.77 16.01
CA LEU A 239 -21.42 18.85 17.45
C LEU A 239 -20.82 20.12 18.07
#